data_AF-A0A950WWM2-F1
#
_entry.id   AF-A0A950WWM2-F1
#
_cell.length_a   1.000
_cell.length_b   1.000
_cell.length_c   1.000
_cell.angle_alpha   90.00
_cell.angle_beta   90.00
_cell.angle_gamma   90.00
#
_symmetry.space_group_name_H-M   'P 1'
#
loop_
_entity.id
_entity.type
_entity.pdbx_description
1 polymer ?
#
loop_
_entity_poly.entity_id
_entity_poly.type
_entity_poly.pdbx_seq_one_letter_code
_entity_poly.pdbx_strand_id
1 'polypeptide(L)'
;MRERIGARLRAAVGPDLASVGQGLVALLLSSAGDLLAGLTLGAITHTLNQLPGLLVLVPAAIGMRGNIFGALGSRLGTAIHAGTFRLSRRADTVVGQNVLASLALTLSISLALAV
;
A
#
# COMPACT_ATOMS: atom_id res chain seq x y z
N MET A 1 34.74 22.20 -12.02
CA MET A 1 33.29 22.41 -11.78
C MET A 1 32.39 21.61 -12.76
N ARG A 2 32.68 21.60 -14.07
CA ARG A 2 31.84 20.92 -15.10
C ARG A 2 31.79 19.38 -15.02
N GLU A 3 32.89 18.74 -14.62
CA GLU A 3 33.01 17.28 -14.41
C GLU A 3 31.99 16.70 -13.40
N ARG A 4 31.68 17.44 -12.33
CA ARG A 4 30.73 16.97 -11.29
C ARG A 4 29.28 16.94 -11.76
N ILE A 5 28.94 17.68 -12.80
CA ILE A 5 27.56 17.76 -13.32
C ILE A 5 27.27 16.53 -14.20
N GLY A 6 28.24 16.09 -15.02
CA GLY A 6 28.10 14.90 -15.86
C GLY A 6 27.97 13.59 -15.07
N ALA A 7 28.73 13.46 -13.97
CA ALA A 7 28.63 12.30 -13.08
C ALA A 7 27.29 12.22 -12.33
N ARG A 8 26.74 13.36 -11.90
CA ARG A 8 25.42 13.44 -11.24
C ARG A 8 24.27 13.18 -12.21
N LEU A 9 24.41 13.60 -13.47
CA LEU A 9 23.45 13.28 -14.53
C LEU A 9 23.45 11.80 -14.88
N ARG A 10 24.61 11.14 -14.96
CA ARG A 10 24.68 9.68 -15.17
C ARG A 10 24.12 8.88 -13.99
N ALA A 11 24.40 9.32 -12.76
CA ALA A 11 23.80 8.75 -11.55
C ALA A 11 22.29 9.00 -11.43
N ALA A 12 21.77 10.04 -12.10
CA ALA A 12 20.34 10.32 -12.18
C ALA A 12 19.61 9.53 -13.29
N VAL A 13 20.35 8.97 -14.26
CA VAL A 13 19.80 8.36 -15.48
C VAL A 13 19.89 6.82 -15.48
N GLY A 14 20.75 6.21 -14.66
CA GLY A 14 20.88 4.76 -14.60
C GLY A 14 20.30 4.16 -13.32
N PRO A 15 19.25 3.32 -13.38
CA PRO A 15 18.97 2.41 -12.28
C PRO A 15 20.08 1.37 -12.22
N ASP A 16 20.64 1.17 -11.03
CA ASP A 16 21.57 0.08 -10.76
C ASP A 16 20.87 -1.26 -11.06
N LEU A 17 21.54 -2.27 -11.64
CA LEU A 17 20.87 -3.54 -12.00
C LEU A 17 20.18 -4.20 -10.78
N ALA A 18 20.76 -4.00 -9.60
CA ALA A 18 20.16 -4.40 -8.33
C ALA A 18 18.84 -3.68 -8.04
N SER A 19 18.76 -2.37 -8.31
CA SER A 19 17.54 -1.57 -8.12
C SER A 19 16.43 -1.97 -9.10
N VAL A 20 16.78 -2.33 -10.34
CA VAL A 20 15.84 -2.88 -11.32
C VAL A 20 15.29 -4.21 -10.82
N GLY A 21 16.15 -5.10 -10.30
CA GLY A 21 15.73 -6.37 -9.72
C GLY A 21 14.78 -6.19 -8.53
N GLN A 22 15.09 -5.28 -7.61
CA GLN A 22 14.22 -4.96 -6.47
C GLN A 22 12.87 -4.41 -6.90
N GLY A 23 12.86 -3.46 -7.84
CA GLY A 23 11.64 -2.89 -8.41
C GLY A 23 10.79 -3.95 -9.12
N LEU A 24 11.42 -4.82 -9.92
CA LEU A 24 10.73 -5.90 -10.61
C LEU A 24 10.04 -6.86 -9.63
N VAL A 25 10.73 -7.26 -8.55
CA VAL A 25 10.13 -8.13 -7.51
C VAL A 25 8.92 -7.45 -6.86
N ALA A 26 9.03 -6.16 -6.52
CA ALA A 26 7.92 -5.41 -5.94
C ALA A 26 6.73 -5.32 -6.90
N LEU A 27 6.99 -5.05 -8.19
CA LEU A 27 5.97 -4.97 -9.23
C LEU A 27 5.28 -6.31 -9.47
N LEU A 28 6.03 -7.41 -9.52
CA LEU A 28 5.47 -8.76 -9.67
C LEU A 28 4.56 -9.11 -8.48
N LEU A 29 4.99 -8.79 -7.26
CA LEU A 29 4.18 -9.04 -6.06
C LEU A 29 2.90 -8.19 -6.07
N SER A 30 2.99 -6.91 -6.43
CA SER A 30 1.82 -6.04 -6.58
C SER A 30 0.87 -6.59 -7.63
N SER A 31 1.39 -6.91 -8.82
CA SER A 31 0.61 -7.38 -9.96
C SER A 31 -0.11 -8.69 -9.65
N ALA A 32 0.52 -9.59 -8.89
CA ALA A 32 -0.12 -10.83 -8.44
C ALA A 32 -1.31 -10.54 -7.51
N GLY A 33 -1.17 -9.59 -6.57
CA GLY A 33 -2.26 -9.15 -5.71
C GLY A 33 -3.39 -8.47 -6.50
N ASP A 34 -3.03 -7.60 -7.43
CA ASP A 34 -3.97 -6.89 -8.30
C ASP A 34 -4.75 -7.86 -9.20
N LEU A 35 -4.08 -8.90 -9.70
CA LEU A 35 -4.72 -9.98 -10.46
C LEU A 35 -5.73 -10.75 -9.60
N LEU A 36 -5.37 -11.12 -8.37
CA LEU A 36 -6.30 -11.79 -7.45
C LEU A 36 -7.52 -10.92 -7.13
N ALA A 37 -7.31 -9.61 -6.92
CA ALA A 37 -8.40 -8.66 -6.72
C ALA A 37 -9.29 -8.57 -7.97
N GLY A 38 -8.71 -8.48 -9.16
CA GLY A 38 -9.43 -8.44 -10.44
C GLY A 38 -10.23 -9.71 -10.72
N LEU A 39 -9.66 -10.89 -10.45
CA LEU A 39 -10.37 -12.18 -10.57
C LEU A 39 -11.54 -12.27 -9.60
N THR A 40 -11.36 -11.80 -8.36
CA THR A 40 -12.44 -11.74 -7.36
C THR A 40 -13.56 -10.81 -7.81
N LEU A 41 -13.22 -9.63 -8.36
CA LEU A 41 -14.19 -8.70 -8.91
C LEU A 41 -14.91 -9.28 -10.13
N GLY A 42 -14.18 -9.97 -11.00
CA GLY A 42 -14.73 -10.67 -12.16
C GLY A 42 -15.73 -11.76 -11.78
N ALA A 43 -15.47 -12.50 -10.70
CA ALA A 43 -16.38 -13.54 -10.19
C ALA A 43 -17.75 -12.97 -9.74
N ILE A 44 -17.82 -11.70 -9.33
CA ILE A 44 -19.06 -11.04 -8.89
C ILE A 44 -19.66 -10.10 -9.95
N THR A 45 -19.24 -10.20 -11.21
CA THR A 45 -19.71 -9.34 -12.32
C THR A 45 -21.23 -9.32 -12.43
N HIS A 46 -21.91 -10.45 -12.21
CA HIS A 46 -23.38 -10.50 -12.25
C HIS A 46 -24.02 -9.57 -11.21
N THR A 47 -23.50 -9.56 -9.99
CA THR A 47 -23.95 -8.67 -8.90
C THR A 47 -23.66 -7.20 -9.23
N LEU A 48 -22.49 -6.91 -9.80
CA LEU A 48 -22.11 -5.55 -10.21
C LEU A 48 -23.01 -5.01 -11.33
N ASN A 49 -23.48 -5.87 -12.24
CA ASN A 49 -24.44 -5.49 -13.28
C ASN A 49 -25.84 -5.21 -12.70
N GLN A 50 -26.26 -5.94 -11.68
CA GLN A 50 -27.52 -5.69 -10.98
C GLN A 50 -27.45 -4.43 -10.11
N LEU A 51 -26.27 -4.11 -9.58
CA LEU A 51 -26.02 -3.00 -8.66
C LEU A 51 -24.86 -2.14 -9.17
N PRO A 52 -25.05 -1.35 -10.25
CA PRO A 52 -23.99 -0.57 -10.87
C PRO A 52 -23.38 0.49 -9.93
N GLY A 53 -24.13 0.92 -8.90
CA GLY A 53 -23.61 1.80 -7.86
C GLY A 53 -22.41 1.22 -7.10
N LEU A 54 -22.32 -0.11 -6.98
CA LEU A 54 -21.17 -0.75 -6.34
C LEU A 54 -19.87 -0.52 -7.12
N LEU A 55 -19.92 -0.46 -8.46
CA LEU A 55 -18.75 -0.20 -9.30
C LEU A 55 -18.13 1.18 -9.01
N VAL A 56 -18.94 2.17 -8.63
CA VAL A 56 -18.47 3.51 -8.25
C VAL A 56 -17.72 3.46 -6.92
N LEU A 57 -18.14 2.60 -5.99
CA LEU A 57 -17.52 2.45 -4.68
C LEU A 57 -16.20 1.66 -4.72
N VAL A 58 -16.04 0.75 -5.68
CA VAL A 58 -14.84 -0.09 -5.83
C VAL A 58 -13.53 0.71 -5.83
N PRO A 59 -13.31 1.70 -6.73
CA PRO A 59 -12.06 2.45 -6.75
C PRO A 59 -11.84 3.26 -5.47
N ALA A 60 -12.90 3.82 -4.88
CA ALA A 60 -12.81 4.55 -3.63
C ALA A 60 -12.40 3.64 -2.46
N ALA A 61 -13.03 2.46 -2.33
CA ALA A 61 -12.71 1.49 -1.30
C ALA A 61 -11.27 0.96 -1.41
N ILE A 62 -10.82 0.64 -2.63
CA ILE A 62 -9.45 0.18 -2.90
C ILE A 62 -8.44 1.29 -2.55
N GLY A 63 -8.68 2.53 -3.00
CA GLY A 63 -7.81 3.67 -2.70
C GLY A 63 -7.67 3.92 -1.20
N MET A 64 -8.77 3.86 -0.46
CA MET A 64 -8.75 4.01 0.99
C MET A 64 -7.96 2.90 1.68
N ARG A 65 -8.07 1.65 1.22
CA ARG A 65 -7.25 0.55 1.76
C ARG A 65 -5.76 0.78 1.54
N GLY A 66 -5.38 1.30 0.37
CA GLY A 66 -3.99 1.70 0.06
C GLY A 66 -3.47 2.78 1.00
N ASN A 67 -4.27 3.84 1.24
CA ASN A 67 -3.89 4.93 2.14
C ASN A 67 -3.71 4.46 3.59
N ILE A 68 -4.63 3.64 4.10
CA ILE A 68 -4.59 3.14 5.49
C ILE A 68 -3.38 2.23 5.71
N PHE A 69 -3.22 1.19 4.88
CA PHE A 69 -2.13 0.23 5.05
C PHE A 69 -0.77 0.79 4.60
N GLY A 70 -0.73 1.70 3.64
CA GLY A 70 0.49 2.41 3.25
C GLY A 70 1.02 3.28 4.39
N ALA A 71 0.14 4.04 5.06
CA ALA A 71 0.51 4.81 6.24
C ALA A 71 0.96 3.91 7.41
N LEU A 72 0.27 2.79 7.64
CA LEU A 72 0.69 1.78 8.61
C LEU A 72 2.10 1.25 8.31
N GLY A 73 2.34 0.82 7.07
CA GLY A 73 3.64 0.30 6.63
C GLY A 73 4.76 1.33 6.77
N SER A 74 4.51 2.59 6.41
CA SER A 74 5.46 3.69 6.59
C SER A 74 5.84 3.89 8.07
N ARG A 75 4.86 3.94 8.97
CA ARG A 75 5.10 4.10 10.42
C ARG A 75 5.86 2.92 11.01
N LEU A 76 5.52 1.70 10.62
CA LEU A 76 6.23 0.50 11.05
C LEU A 76 7.67 0.47 10.51
N GLY A 77 7.86 0.83 9.24
CA GLY A 77 9.18 0.94 8.62
C GLY A 77 10.08 1.96 9.32
N THR A 78 9.53 3.12 9.68
CA THR A 78 10.24 4.11 10.51
C THR A 78 10.56 3.56 11.89
N ALA A 79 9.62 2.89 12.56
CA ALA A 79 9.86 2.31 13.88
C ALA A 79 10.96 1.21 13.86
N ILE A 80 11.05 0.44 12.77
CA ILE A 80 12.10 -0.56 12.55
C ILE A 80 13.46 0.14 12.41
N HIS A 81 13.56 1.14 11.54
CA HIS A 81 14.81 1.88 11.33
C HIS A 81 15.25 2.69 12.56
N ALA A 82 14.31 3.19 13.34
CA ALA A 82 14.57 3.91 14.59
C ALA A 82 14.95 2.98 15.76
N GLY A 83 14.89 1.65 15.57
CA GLY A 83 15.18 0.67 16.63
C GLY A 83 14.11 0.60 17.74
N THR A 84 12.97 1.29 17.57
CA THR A 84 11.87 1.31 18.54
C THR A 84 10.86 0.19 18.29
N PHE A 85 11.02 -0.59 17.22
CA PHE A 85 10.14 -1.69 16.88
C PHE A 85 10.34 -2.89 17.82
N ARG A 86 9.27 -3.30 18.49
CA ARG A 86 9.20 -4.58 19.19
C ARG A 86 7.95 -5.31 18.72
N LEU A 87 8.12 -6.52 18.19
CA LEU A 87 7.01 -7.34 17.72
C LEU A 87 6.18 -7.81 18.92
N SER A 88 5.07 -7.13 19.16
CA SER A 88 4.13 -7.42 20.24
C SER A 88 2.73 -7.05 19.78
N ARG A 89 1.75 -7.89 20.10
CA ARG A 89 0.33 -7.61 19.85
C ARG A 89 -0.31 -6.78 20.96
N ARG A 90 0.44 -6.43 22.00
CA ARG A 90 -0.09 -5.65 23.12
C ARG A 90 -0.35 -4.21 22.68
N ALA A 91 -1.45 -3.65 23.16
CA ALA A 91 -1.94 -2.33 22.79
C ALA A 91 -1.03 -1.17 23.24
N ASP A 92 -0.12 -1.40 24.18
CA ASP A 92 0.89 -0.44 24.67
C ASP A 92 2.08 -0.29 23.71
N THR A 93 2.23 -1.18 22.72
CA THR A 93 3.36 -1.15 21.80
C THR A 93 3.07 -0.38 20.52
N VAL A 94 4.12 0.13 19.86
CA VAL A 94 4.01 0.85 18.58
C VAL A 94 3.26 0.03 17.53
N VAL A 95 3.50 -1.28 17.49
CA VAL A 95 2.81 -2.20 16.57
C VAL A 95 1.33 -2.30 16.94
N GLY A 96 1.01 -2.58 18.20
CA GLY A 96 -0.37 -2.68 18.69
C GLY A 96 -1.18 -1.40 18.46
N GLN A 97 -0.61 -0.23 18.80
CA GLN A 97 -1.25 1.07 18.60
C GLN A 97 -1.54 1.35 17.11
N ASN A 98 -0.58 1.11 16.22
CA ASN A 98 -0.77 1.35 14.80
C ASN A 98 -1.75 0.35 14.16
N VAL A 99 -1.76 -0.91 14.60
CA VAL A 99 -2.76 -1.91 14.18
C VAL A 99 -4.15 -1.50 14.63
N LEU A 100 -4.33 -1.13 15.91
CA LEU A 100 -5.61 -0.67 16.44
C LEU A 100 -6.10 0.60 15.72
N ALA A 101 -5.21 1.57 15.51
CA ALA A 101 -5.54 2.78 14.76
C ALA A 101 -5.96 2.46 13.31
N SER A 102 -5.28 1.52 12.65
CA SER A 102 -5.63 1.10 11.29
C SER A 102 -6.98 0.38 11.23
N LEU A 103 -7.29 -0.46 12.23
CA LEU A 103 -8.60 -1.11 12.35
C LEU A 103 -9.71 -0.09 12.59
N ALA A 104 -9.51 0.84 13.53
CA ALA A 104 -10.45 1.92 13.79
C ALA A 104 -10.69 2.76 12.53
N LEU A 105 -9.62 3.17 11.84
CA LEU A 105 -9.72 3.94 10.60
C LEU A 105 -10.43 3.15 9.49
N THR A 106 -10.21 1.84 9.39
CA THR A 106 -10.93 0.98 8.45
C THR A 106 -12.42 1.04 8.71
N LEU A 107 -12.85 0.83 9.95
CA LEU A 107 -14.26 0.84 10.33
C LEU A 107 -14.90 2.21 10.09
N SER A 108 -14.21 3.28 10.50
CA SER A 108 -14.68 4.66 10.30
C SER A 108 -14.87 4.98 8.81
N ILE A 109 -13.91 4.61 7.96
CA ILE A 109 -14.00 4.84 6.52
C ILE A 109 -15.03 3.94 5.86
N SER A 110 -15.16 2.67 6.28
CA SER A 110 -16.22 1.80 5.78
C SER A 110 -17.60 2.38 6.07
N LEU A 111 -17.82 2.96 7.26
CA LEU A 111 -19.06 3.65 7.58
C LEU A 111 -19.24 4.92 6.74
N ALA A 112 -18.19 5.71 6.55
CA ALA A 112 -18.23 6.92 5.74
C ALA A 112 -18.54 6.64 4.26
N LEU A 113 -18.05 5.52 3.73
CA LEU A 113 -18.26 5.10 2.34
C LEU A 113 -19.64 4.43 2.13
N ALA A 114 -20.30 4.02 3.21
CA ALA A 114 -21.62 3.40 3.16
C ALA A 114 -22.76 4.43 3.01
N VAL A 115 -22.47 5.72 3.21
CA VAL A 115 -23.42 6.86 3.11
C VAL A 115 -23.17 7.61 1.83
#